data_AF-A0A3L6QXM0-F1
#
_entry.id   AF-A0A3L6QXM0-F1
#
_cell.length_a   1.000
_cell.length_b   1.000
_cell.length_c   1.000
_cell.angle_alpha   90.00
_cell.angle_beta   90.00
_cell.angle_gamma   90.00
#
_symmetry.space_group_name_H-M   'P 1'
#
loop_
_entity.id
_entity.type
_entity.pdbx_description
1 polymer ?
#
loop_
_entity_poly.entity_id
_entity_poly.type
_entity_poly.pdbx_seq_one_letter_code
_entity_poly.pdbx_strand_id
1 'polypeptide(L)'
;MFTITLDNASNNKVACDLLQENGKADMLFGGEHLHIRCCAHILNILVQDGMNVAGPAIELIRDLVRHVNSSASRIQAFNEIAERECFPTKAGLVLDVPNRWNSTHGMILEAVEYKIVLKRYATSQQQHFLTEDEWSKAESIGKFLGVFEETTKA
;
A
#
# COMPACT_ATOMS: atom_id res chain seq x y z
N MET A 1 6.09 21.59 29.48
CA MET A 1 5.57 20.79 28.33
C MET A 1 4.29 20.08 28.78
N PHE A 2 3.25 19.98 27.94
CA PHE A 2 1.98 19.31 28.30
C PHE A 2 1.84 17.94 27.63
N THR A 3 1.86 17.92 26.29
CA THR A 3 1.65 16.72 25.47
C THR A 3 2.64 16.68 24.31
N ILE A 4 3.05 15.48 23.89
CA ILE A 4 3.74 15.18 22.64
C ILE A 4 2.98 14.08 21.90
N THR A 5 2.85 14.20 20.58
CA THR A 5 2.23 13.16 19.74
C THR A 5 3.31 12.34 19.07
N LEU A 6 3.35 11.03 19.35
CA LEU A 6 4.30 10.08 18.77
C LEU A 6 3.56 8.87 18.23
N ASP A 7 4.19 8.10 17.33
CA ASP A 7 3.63 6.81 16.92
C ASP A 7 3.59 5.81 18.08
N ASN A 8 2.86 4.71 17.93
CA ASN A 8 2.70 3.71 18.99
C ASN A 8 3.85 2.68 19.03
N ALA A 9 5.07 3.05 18.64
CA ALA A 9 6.25 2.20 18.78
C ALA A 9 6.69 2.09 20.25
N SER A 10 7.23 0.92 20.62
CA SER A 10 7.76 0.66 21.97
C SER A 10 8.83 1.68 22.38
N ASN A 11 9.69 2.07 21.44
CA ASN A 11 10.77 3.03 21.70
C ASN A 11 10.23 4.42 22.06
N ASN A 12 9.14 4.85 21.45
CA ASN A 12 8.51 6.14 21.76
C ASN A 12 7.84 6.14 23.13
N LYS A 13 7.28 5.00 23.54
CA LYS A 13 6.80 4.81 24.91
C LYS A 13 7.95 4.93 25.91
N VAL A 14 9.04 4.19 25.71
CA VAL A 14 10.22 4.23 26.60
C VAL A 14 10.81 5.64 26.67
N ALA A 15 10.89 6.35 25.55
CA ALA A 15 11.38 7.73 25.54
C ALA A 15 10.48 8.67 26.36
N CYS A 16 9.15 8.54 26.24
CA CYS A 16 8.20 9.32 27.05
C CYS A 16 8.31 8.99 28.53
N ASP A 17 8.44 7.71 28.88
CA ASP A 17 8.59 7.25 30.26
C ASP A 17 9.87 7.87 30.89
N LEU A 18 10.99 7.83 30.18
CA LEU A 18 12.26 8.46 30.61
C LEU A 18 12.16 9.98 30.73
N LEU A 19 11.48 10.64 29.79
CA LEU A 19 11.27 12.09 29.85
C LEU A 19 10.40 12.48 31.06
N GLN A 20 9.36 11.69 31.35
CA GLN A 20 8.49 11.91 32.49
C GLN A 20 9.24 11.71 33.82
N GLU A 21 10.08 10.68 33.93
CA GLU A 21 10.88 10.39 35.12
C GLU A 21 11.87 11.52 35.44
N ASN A 22 12.58 12.04 34.42
CA ASN A 22 13.64 13.03 34.61
C ASN A 22 13.15 14.48 34.59
N GLY A 23 12.02 14.76 33.93
CA GLY A 23 11.51 16.12 33.71
C GLY A 23 10.23 16.46 34.48
N LYS A 24 9.81 15.61 35.44
CA LYS A 24 8.50 15.73 36.13
C LYS A 24 8.22 17.12 36.71
N ALA A 25 9.23 17.77 37.28
CA ALA A 25 9.11 19.08 37.91
C ALA A 25 8.81 20.21 36.91
N ASP A 26 9.25 20.04 35.66
CA ASP A 26 9.11 21.04 34.58
C ASP A 26 7.90 20.75 33.65
N MET A 27 7.12 19.71 33.98
CA MET A 27 5.98 19.24 33.20
C MET A 27 4.65 19.55 33.88
N LEU A 28 3.65 19.91 33.06
CA LEU A 28 2.28 20.10 33.55
C LEU A 28 1.72 18.75 34.03
N PHE A 29 1.04 18.76 35.18
CA PHE A 29 0.48 17.56 35.83
C PHE A 29 1.51 16.43 36.02
N GLY A 30 2.80 16.77 36.19
CA GLY A 30 3.88 15.78 36.34
C GLY A 30 4.01 14.84 35.13
N GLY A 31 3.61 15.29 33.94
CA GLY A 31 3.71 14.53 32.70
C GLY A 31 2.68 13.40 32.55
N GLU A 32 1.62 13.35 33.37
CA GLU A 32 0.57 12.32 33.30
C GLU A 32 -0.06 12.18 31.90
N HIS A 33 -0.11 13.28 31.14
CA HIS A 33 -0.66 13.33 29.79
C HIS A 33 0.40 13.54 28.71
N LEU A 34 1.68 13.27 29.02
CA LEU A 34 2.78 13.57 28.12
C LEU A 34 2.65 12.85 26.76
N HIS A 35 2.27 11.58 26.75
CA HIS A 35 2.22 10.79 25.50
C HIS A 35 0.81 10.70 24.92
N ILE A 36 0.61 11.35 23.77
CA ILE A 36 -0.55 11.15 22.89
C ILE A 36 -0.15 10.21 21.74
N ARG A 37 -0.80 9.05 21.65
CA ARG A 37 -0.52 8.09 20.56
C ARG A 37 -1.12 8.58 19.25
N CYS A 38 -0.35 8.48 18.18
CA CYS A 38 -0.80 8.87 16.85
C CYS A 38 -1.84 7.87 16.30
N CYS A 39 -3.07 8.34 16.04
CA CYS A 39 -4.12 7.53 15.42
C CYS A 39 -3.71 7.00 14.04
N ALA A 40 -2.84 7.70 13.31
CA ALA A 40 -2.34 7.24 12.01
C ALA A 40 -1.61 5.89 12.11
N HIS A 41 -0.96 5.60 13.24
CA HIS A 41 -0.31 4.31 13.44
C HIS A 41 -1.34 3.18 13.64
N ILE A 42 -2.41 3.43 14.39
CA ILE A 42 -3.50 2.45 14.58
C ILE A 42 -4.20 2.18 13.25
N LEU A 43 -4.48 3.24 12.48
CA LEU A 43 -5.04 3.11 11.14
C LEU A 43 -4.12 2.30 10.22
N ASN A 44 -2.81 2.53 10.26
CA ASN A 44 -1.86 1.74 9.49
C ASN A 44 -1.91 0.26 9.87
N ILE A 45 -1.97 -0.09 11.17
CA ILE A 45 -2.13 -1.49 11.60
C ILE A 45 -3.41 -2.10 11.01
N LEU A 46 -4.55 -1.40 11.12
CA LEU A 46 -5.84 -1.89 10.59
C LEU A 46 -5.80 -2.09 9.07
N VAL A 47 -5.16 -1.16 8.35
CA VAL A 47 -5.00 -1.26 6.90
C VAL A 47 -4.13 -2.46 6.52
N GLN A 48 -3.00 -2.67 7.20
CA GLN A 48 -2.14 -3.82 6.94
C GLN A 48 -2.89 -5.14 7.19
N ASP A 49 -3.65 -5.23 8.27
CA ASP A 49 -4.43 -6.42 8.58
C ASP A 49 -5.53 -6.66 7.54
N GLY A 50 -6.18 -5.60 7.06
CA GLY A 50 -7.13 -5.67 5.95
C GLY A 50 -6.47 -6.12 4.63
N MET A 51 -5.26 -5.63 4.33
CA MET A 51 -4.52 -6.04 3.13
C MET A 51 -4.12 -7.52 3.17
N ASN A 52 -3.85 -8.09 4.34
CA ASN A 52 -3.52 -9.51 4.48
C ASN A 52 -4.65 -10.43 3.98
N VAL A 53 -5.91 -10.01 4.05
CA VAL A 53 -7.07 -10.77 3.52
C VAL A 53 -6.97 -10.98 2.01
N ALA A 54 -6.40 -10.01 1.29
CA ALA A 54 -6.17 -10.07 -0.15
C ALA A 54 -4.70 -10.35 -0.51
N GLY A 55 -3.86 -10.68 0.47
CA GLY A 55 -2.41 -10.84 0.32
C GLY A 55 -2.00 -11.68 -0.90
N PRO A 56 -2.54 -12.89 -1.09
CA PRO A 56 -2.22 -13.72 -2.26
C PRO A 56 -2.54 -13.06 -3.60
N ALA A 57 -3.68 -12.37 -3.72
CA ALA A 57 -4.06 -11.67 -4.95
C ALA A 57 -3.13 -10.46 -5.20
N ILE A 58 -2.77 -9.72 -4.14
CA ILE A 58 -1.83 -8.60 -4.22
C ILE A 58 -0.45 -9.09 -4.66
N GLU A 59 0.06 -10.21 -4.11
CA GLU A 59 1.32 -10.81 -4.54
C GLU A 59 1.30 -11.21 -6.02
N LEU A 60 0.20 -11.82 -6.50
CA LEU A 60 0.08 -12.16 -7.91
C LEU A 60 0.12 -10.95 -8.83
N ILE A 61 -0.55 -9.85 -8.47
CA ILE A 61 -0.47 -8.58 -9.23
C ILE A 61 0.97 -8.09 -9.23
N ARG A 62 1.60 -8.06 -8.05
CA ARG A 62 2.98 -7.58 -7.87
C ARG A 62 3.96 -8.37 -8.71
N ASP A 63 3.84 -9.69 -8.74
CA ASP A 63 4.71 -10.57 -9.51
C ASP A 63 4.54 -10.36 -11.02
N LEU A 64 3.30 -10.21 -11.48
CA LEU A 64 3.01 -9.94 -12.89
C LEU A 64 3.54 -8.57 -13.32
N VAL A 65 3.32 -7.53 -12.52
CA VAL A 65 3.84 -6.17 -12.74
C VAL A 65 5.37 -6.18 -12.76
N ARG A 66 6.00 -6.85 -11.79
CA ARG A 66 7.47 -6.99 -11.74
C ARG A 66 8.00 -7.72 -12.97
N HIS A 67 7.29 -8.74 -13.44
CA HIS A 67 7.65 -9.47 -14.65
C HIS A 67 7.57 -8.57 -15.89
N VAL A 68 6.48 -7.81 -16.08
CA VAL A 68 6.34 -6.86 -17.20
C VAL A 68 7.49 -5.86 -17.19
N ASN A 69 7.78 -5.27 -16.03
CA ASN A 69 8.77 -4.22 -15.88
C ASN A 69 10.23 -4.70 -15.97
N SER A 70 10.49 -6.01 -15.95
CA SER A 70 11.86 -6.52 -15.83
C SER A 70 12.72 -6.33 -17.09
N SER A 71 12.13 -6.06 -18.26
CA SER A 71 12.87 -5.79 -19.49
C SER A 71 12.08 -4.91 -20.46
N ALA A 72 12.80 -4.15 -21.29
CA ALA A 72 12.21 -3.32 -22.33
C ALA A 72 11.38 -4.15 -23.34
N SER A 73 11.83 -5.37 -23.67
CA SER A 73 11.10 -6.28 -24.56
C SER A 73 9.74 -6.71 -24.00
N ARG A 74 9.63 -6.89 -22.68
CA ARG A 74 8.38 -7.26 -22.00
C ARG A 74 7.42 -6.08 -21.92
N ILE A 75 7.93 -4.89 -21.63
CA ILE A 75 7.16 -3.64 -21.73
C ILE A 75 6.63 -3.43 -23.15
N GLN A 76 7.46 -3.68 -24.17
CA GLN A 76 7.02 -3.60 -25.56
C GLN A 76 5.89 -4.60 -25.86
N ALA A 77 6.06 -5.87 -25.49
CA ALA A 77 5.02 -6.88 -25.68
C ALA A 77 3.71 -6.54 -24.93
N PHE A 78 3.80 -5.94 -23.74
CA PHE A 78 2.65 -5.39 -23.02
C PHE A 78 1.99 -4.25 -23.80
N ASN A 79 2.76 -3.29 -24.29
CA ASN A 79 2.26 -2.14 -25.04
C ASN A 79 1.59 -2.54 -26.37
N GLU A 80 2.12 -3.54 -27.08
CA GLU A 80 1.49 -4.08 -28.29
C GLU A 80 0.11 -4.70 -28.01
N ILE A 81 -0.11 -5.24 -26.81
CA ILE A 81 -1.43 -5.71 -26.37
C ILE A 81 -2.28 -4.50 -25.96
N ALA A 82 -1.71 -3.55 -25.22
CA ALA A 82 -2.42 -2.35 -24.77
C ALA A 82 -3.01 -1.58 -25.95
N GLU A 83 -2.22 -1.31 -26.99
CA GLU A 83 -2.66 -0.62 -28.21
C GLU A 83 -3.79 -1.36 -28.92
N ARG A 84 -3.71 -2.70 -29.02
CA ARG A 84 -4.77 -3.52 -29.63
C ARG A 84 -6.08 -3.49 -28.85
N GLU A 85 -6.01 -3.35 -27.53
CA GLU A 85 -7.17 -3.19 -26.67
C GLU A 85 -7.56 -1.72 -26.46
N CYS A 86 -6.98 -0.79 -27.23
CA CYS A 86 -7.23 0.66 -27.17
C CYS A 86 -6.84 1.34 -25.84
N PHE A 87 -5.82 0.84 -25.15
CA PHE A 87 -5.22 1.45 -23.96
C PHE A 87 -3.96 2.26 -24.31
N PRO A 88 -3.66 3.34 -23.56
CA PRO A 88 -2.39 4.06 -23.68
C PRO A 88 -1.20 3.15 -23.36
N THR A 89 -0.09 3.35 -24.07
CA THR A 89 1.18 2.68 -23.77
C THR A 89 1.81 3.23 -22.50
N LYS A 90 2.66 2.42 -21.86
CA LYS A 90 3.35 2.73 -20.61
C LYS A 90 4.85 2.50 -20.76
N ALA A 91 5.64 3.36 -20.12
CA ALA A 91 7.07 3.14 -19.96
C ALA A 91 7.38 2.05 -18.90
N GLY A 92 6.39 1.72 -18.08
CA GLY A 92 6.41 0.70 -17.04
C GLY A 92 5.12 0.82 -16.22
N LEU A 93 4.73 -0.28 -15.58
CA LEU A 93 3.60 -0.32 -14.66
C LEU A 93 4.06 0.11 -13.25
N VAL A 94 3.14 0.64 -12.45
CA VAL A 94 3.36 1.05 -11.06
C VAL A 94 3.60 -0.21 -10.23
N LEU A 95 4.84 -0.39 -9.79
CA LEU A 95 5.20 -1.39 -8.79
C LEU A 95 5.13 -0.76 -7.41
N ASP A 96 4.50 -1.45 -6.47
CA ASP A 96 4.39 -0.96 -5.10
C ASP A 96 5.71 -1.04 -4.32
N VAL A 97 5.73 -0.36 -3.17
CA VAL A 97 6.77 -0.50 -2.15
C VAL A 97 6.19 -1.39 -1.05
N PRO A 98 6.83 -2.54 -0.74
CA PRO A 98 6.33 -3.46 0.28
C PRO A 98 6.01 -2.75 1.60
N ASN A 99 4.89 -3.12 2.21
CA ASN A 99 4.38 -2.57 3.46
C ASN A 99 3.92 -1.09 3.40
N ARG A 100 3.90 -0.44 2.23
CA ARG A 100 3.34 0.92 2.06
C ARG A 100 2.01 0.88 1.32
N TRP A 101 0.91 0.93 2.07
CA TRP A 101 -0.44 0.79 1.54
C TRP A 101 -0.79 1.78 0.43
N ASN A 102 -0.32 3.04 0.47
CA ASN A 102 -0.60 4.02 -0.60
C ASN A 102 0.00 3.58 -1.94
N SER A 103 1.22 3.00 -1.90
CA SER A 103 1.87 2.50 -3.11
C SER A 103 1.19 1.22 -3.61
N THR A 104 0.75 0.35 -2.70
CA THR A 104 -0.04 -0.85 -3.04
C THR A 104 -1.38 -0.46 -3.68
N HIS A 105 -2.04 0.57 -3.14
CA HIS A 105 -3.26 1.14 -3.72
C HIS A 105 -3.02 1.64 -5.15
N GLY A 106 -1.94 2.39 -5.39
CA GLY A 106 -1.57 2.86 -6.74
C GLY A 106 -1.32 1.72 -7.74
N MET A 107 -0.60 0.68 -7.32
CA MET A 107 -0.38 -0.53 -8.14
C MET A 107 -1.70 -1.24 -8.46
N ILE A 108 -2.58 -1.42 -7.47
CA ILE A 108 -3.87 -2.09 -7.67
C ILE A 108 -4.75 -1.29 -8.61
N LEU A 109 -4.84 0.03 -8.45
CA LEU A 109 -5.65 0.88 -9.34
C LEU A 109 -5.23 0.74 -10.81
N GLU A 110 -3.93 0.84 -11.10
CA GLU A 110 -3.45 0.70 -12.46
C GLU A 110 -3.61 -0.75 -12.98
N ALA A 111 -3.39 -1.75 -12.13
CA ALA A 111 -3.60 -3.14 -12.50
C ALA A 111 -5.07 -3.44 -12.86
N VAL A 112 -6.02 -2.84 -12.13
CA VAL A 112 -7.46 -2.96 -12.40
C VAL A 112 -7.83 -2.22 -13.69
N GLU A 113 -7.28 -1.01 -13.90
CA GLU A 113 -7.46 -0.26 -15.15
C GLU A 113 -7.01 -1.09 -16.36
N TYR A 114 -5.82 -1.71 -16.27
CA TYR A 114 -5.23 -2.52 -17.33
C TYR A 114 -5.58 -4.02 -17.23
N LYS A 115 -6.63 -4.40 -16.50
CA LYS A 115 -6.99 -5.81 -16.21
C LYS A 115 -7.06 -6.68 -17.47
N ILE A 116 -7.70 -6.18 -18.54
CA ILE A 116 -7.84 -6.90 -19.82
C ILE A 116 -6.46 -7.13 -20.47
N VAL A 117 -5.62 -6.09 -20.49
CA VAL A 117 -4.28 -6.13 -21.07
C VAL A 117 -3.39 -7.10 -20.29
N LEU A 118 -3.40 -7.02 -18.95
CA LEU A 118 -2.64 -7.91 -18.07
C LEU A 118 -3.05 -9.37 -18.22
N LYS A 119 -4.35 -9.66 -18.32
CA LYS A 119 -4.86 -11.02 -18.54
C LYS A 119 -4.37 -11.60 -19.87
N ARG A 120 -4.44 -10.82 -20.96
CA ARG A 120 -3.93 -11.23 -22.29
C ARG A 120 -2.42 -11.39 -22.28
N TYR A 121 -1.70 -10.46 -21.66
CA TYR A 121 -0.24 -10.53 -21.52
C TYR A 121 0.19 -11.80 -20.80
N ALA A 122 -0.37 -12.07 -19.62
CA ALA A 122 -0.03 -13.24 -18.83
C ALA A 122 -0.31 -14.54 -19.60
N THR A 123 -1.44 -14.61 -20.31
CA THR A 123 -1.77 -15.75 -21.19
C THR A 123 -0.71 -15.94 -22.28
N SER A 124 -0.29 -14.86 -22.96
CA SER A 124 0.70 -14.92 -24.04
C SER A 124 2.11 -15.31 -23.57
N GLN A 125 2.49 -14.90 -22.35
CA GLN A 125 3.80 -15.14 -21.75
C GLN A 125 3.82 -16.36 -20.82
N GLN A 126 2.73 -17.14 -20.79
CA GLN A 126 2.54 -18.30 -19.91
C GLN A 126 2.84 -17.98 -18.43
N GLN A 127 2.48 -16.77 -18.00
CA GLN A 127 2.58 -16.34 -16.61
C GLN A 127 1.29 -16.70 -15.85
N HIS A 128 1.43 -16.92 -14.55
CA HIS A 128 0.27 -17.02 -13.68
C HIS A 128 -0.50 -15.69 -13.69
N PHE A 129 -1.82 -15.76 -13.63
CA PHE A 129 -2.67 -14.58 -13.56
C PHE A 129 -3.82 -14.82 -12.59
N LEU A 130 -4.44 -13.73 -12.13
CA LEU A 130 -5.52 -13.77 -11.15
C LEU A 130 -6.80 -14.34 -11.77
N THR A 131 -7.45 -15.26 -11.06
CA THR A 131 -8.85 -15.66 -11.31
C THR A 131 -9.80 -14.47 -11.13
N GLU A 132 -11.04 -14.58 -11.63
CA GLU A 132 -12.02 -13.49 -11.47
C GLU A 132 -12.37 -13.23 -9.99
N ASP A 133 -12.32 -14.26 -9.13
CA ASP A 133 -12.51 -14.10 -7.69
C ASP A 133 -11.34 -13.35 -7.04
N GLU A 134 -10.10 -13.62 -7.46
CA GLU A 134 -8.92 -12.89 -6.98
C GLU A 134 -8.92 -11.44 -7.46
N TRP A 135 -9.34 -11.18 -8.70
CA TRP A 135 -9.57 -9.82 -9.19
C TRP A 135 -10.62 -9.09 -8.36
N SER A 136 -11.73 -9.75 -8.04
CA SER A 136 -12.80 -9.18 -7.22
C SER A 136 -12.28 -8.81 -5.81
N LYS A 137 -11.40 -9.63 -5.23
CA LYS A 137 -10.73 -9.32 -3.95
C LYS A 137 -9.76 -8.14 -4.08
N ALA A 138 -8.94 -8.10 -5.13
CA ALA A 138 -8.00 -7.02 -5.40
C ALA A 138 -8.74 -5.68 -5.61
N GLU A 139 -9.84 -5.67 -6.36
CA GLU A 139 -10.68 -4.49 -6.54
C GLU A 139 -11.33 -4.03 -5.23
N SER A 140 -11.79 -4.98 -4.41
CA SER A 140 -12.40 -4.68 -3.11
C SER A 140 -11.39 -4.05 -2.14
N ILE A 141 -10.17 -4.59 -2.06
CA ILE A 141 -9.12 -4.01 -1.22
C ILE A 141 -8.64 -2.67 -1.80
N GLY A 142 -8.57 -2.52 -3.13
CA GLY A 142 -8.25 -1.24 -3.78
C GLY A 142 -9.25 -0.15 -3.39
N LYS A 143 -10.56 -0.43 -3.43
CA LYS A 143 -11.60 0.49 -2.97
C LYS A 143 -11.47 0.84 -1.48
N PHE A 144 -11.19 -0.17 -0.64
CA PHE A 144 -10.97 0.05 0.78
C PHE A 144 -9.78 0.99 1.04
N LEU A 145 -8.65 0.77 0.35
CA LEU A 145 -7.46 1.62 0.47
C LEU A 145 -7.70 3.05 -0.04
N GLY A 146 -8.55 3.21 -1.07
CA GLY A 146 -8.95 4.51 -1.61
C GLY A 146 -9.55 5.45 -0.56
N VAL A 147 -10.32 4.91 0.40
CA VAL A 147 -10.90 5.70 1.51
C VAL A 147 -9.81 6.36 2.36
N PHE A 148 -8.71 5.65 2.63
CA PHE A 148 -7.59 6.19 3.42
C PHE A 148 -6.75 7.18 2.62
N GLU A 149 -6.57 6.92 1.33
CA GLU A 149 -5.85 7.83 0.41
C GLU A 149 -6.57 9.19 0.31
N GLU A 150 -7.90 9.20 0.18
CA GLU A 150 -8.68 10.44 0.14
C GLU A 150 -8.60 11.21 1.46
N THR A 151 -8.70 10.49 2.59
CA THR A 151 -8.68 11.09 3.93
C THR A 151 -7.29 11.65 4.30
N THR A 152 -6.23 11.18 3.68
CA THR A 152 -4.84 11.61 3.96
C THR A 152 -4.32 12.69 3.01
N LYS A 153 -5.08 13.03 1.95
CA LYS A 153 -4.78 14.14 1.01
C LYS A 153 -5.29 15.52 1.48
N ALA A 154 -5.88 15.59 2.66
CA ALA A 154 -6.43 16.81 3.27
C ALA A 154 -5.37 17.80 3.74
#